data_AF-A0A8X6XSR5-F1
#
_entry.id   AF-A0A8X6XSR5-F1
#
_cell.length_a   1.000
_cell.length_b   1.000
_cell.length_c   1.000
_cell.angle_alpha   90.00
_cell.angle_beta   90.00
_cell.angle_gamma   90.00
#
_symmetry.space_group_name_H-M   'P 1'
#
loop_
_entity.id
_entity.type
_entity.pdbx_description
1 polymer ?
#
loop_
_entity_poly.entity_id
_entity_poly.type
_entity_poly.pdbx_seq_one_letter_code
_entity_poly.pdbx_strand_id
1 'polypeptide(L)'
;MRKMAFSTNQFGIDLYRALNITDDNVAFCPFCIGSSLAMVLLGAEGNTAMALRQALYLWGLHPQEVHLAYHDLIAHLGLNLTPLDEVFLTAKRAHGDDNVLKIIDNIYIQRHFAVHYPYQFLLNRYGVHDYLNCTAVEVPFRGGLISLVALLPNDPEGMAMLETRISAQRLTDIINSMQVKRVNFQVSL
;
A
#
# COMPACT_ATOMS: atom_id res chain seq x y z
N MET A 1 -12.68 -8.38 -7.69
CA MET A 1 -11.69 -7.99 -6.65
C MET A 1 -10.23 -8.12 -7.08
N ARG A 2 -9.70 -9.31 -7.46
CA ARG A 2 -8.26 -9.47 -7.82
C ARG A 2 -7.75 -8.50 -8.89
N LYS A 3 -8.53 -8.28 -9.96
CA LYS A 3 -8.21 -7.30 -11.02
C LYS A 3 -8.08 -5.87 -10.46
N MET A 4 -9.03 -5.43 -9.64
CA MET A 4 -9.00 -4.09 -9.02
C MET A 4 -7.80 -3.90 -8.10
N ALA A 5 -7.47 -4.92 -7.31
CA ALA A 5 -6.29 -4.89 -6.45
C ALA A 5 -5.00 -4.76 -7.30
N PHE A 6 -4.88 -5.56 -8.36
CA PHE A 6 -3.77 -5.45 -9.30
C PHE A 6 -3.68 -4.06 -9.93
N SER A 7 -4.79 -3.55 -10.49
CA SER A 7 -4.84 -2.23 -11.14
C SER A 7 -4.46 -1.11 -10.16
N THR A 8 -4.95 -1.15 -8.92
CA THR A 8 -4.63 -0.18 -7.87
C THR A 8 -3.16 -0.22 -7.48
N ASN A 9 -2.60 -1.42 -7.32
CA ASN A 9 -1.19 -1.59 -6.98
C ASN A 9 -0.28 -1.10 -8.11
N GLN A 10 -0.62 -1.43 -9.36
CA GLN A 10 0.18 -1.02 -10.51
C GLN A 10 0.11 0.49 -10.72
N PHE A 11 -1.07 1.10 -10.63
CA PHE A 11 -1.24 2.54 -10.62
C PHE A 11 -0.41 3.21 -9.51
N GLY A 12 -0.43 2.66 -8.29
CA GLY A 12 0.35 3.18 -7.17
C GLY A 12 1.85 3.17 -7.42
N ILE A 13 2.37 2.09 -7.98
CA ILE A 13 3.79 1.98 -8.34
C ILE A 13 4.19 2.98 -9.42
N ASP A 14 3.36 3.14 -10.44
CA ASP A 14 3.65 4.10 -11.52
C ASP A 14 3.53 5.55 -11.04
N LEU A 15 2.57 5.83 -10.14
CA LEU A 15 2.47 7.13 -9.48
C LEU A 15 3.71 7.42 -8.63
N TYR A 16 4.18 6.44 -7.83
CA TYR A 16 5.41 6.59 -7.05
C TYR A 16 6.61 6.98 -7.93
N ARG A 17 6.78 6.30 -9.07
CA ARG A 17 7.84 6.64 -10.04
C ARG A 17 7.66 8.01 -10.65
N ALA A 18 6.43 8.39 -10.97
CA ALA A 18 6.13 9.69 -11.56
C ALA A 18 6.39 10.86 -10.60
N LEU A 19 6.31 10.63 -9.29
CA LEU A 19 6.69 11.63 -8.29
C LEU A 19 8.19 11.96 -8.34
N ASN A 20 9.04 11.00 -8.75
CA ASN A 20 10.49 11.18 -8.92
C ASN A 20 11.17 11.81 -7.69
N ILE A 21 10.78 11.37 -6.50
CA ILE A 21 11.31 11.84 -5.22
C ILE A 21 12.48 10.93 -4.83
N THR A 22 13.69 11.47 -4.72
CA THR A 22 14.92 10.68 -4.50
C THR A 22 15.43 10.69 -3.06
N ASP A 23 15.13 11.74 -2.29
CA ASP A 23 15.81 12.01 -1.02
C ASP A 23 14.87 12.23 0.18
N ASP A 24 13.56 12.15 -0.04
CA ASP A 24 12.54 12.36 0.99
C ASP A 24 11.65 11.13 1.20
N ASN A 25 11.07 11.05 2.39
CA ASN A 25 10.08 10.02 2.70
C ASN A 25 8.79 10.29 1.94
N VAL A 26 8.26 9.27 1.27
CA VAL A 26 7.02 9.36 0.51
C VAL A 26 5.98 8.40 1.09
N ALA A 27 4.78 8.91 1.34
CA ALA A 27 3.63 8.11 1.73
C ALA A 27 2.38 8.62 1.01
N PHE A 28 1.62 7.71 0.41
CA PHE A 28 0.35 8.01 -0.25
C PHE A 28 -0.53 6.76 -0.27
N CYS A 29 -1.82 6.95 -0.56
CA CYS A 29 -2.79 5.87 -0.68
C CYS A 29 -3.24 5.74 -2.13
N PRO A 30 -2.67 4.79 -2.92
CA PRO A 30 -3.06 4.57 -4.31
C PRO A 30 -4.56 4.34 -4.50
N PHE A 31 -5.19 3.65 -3.53
CA PHE A 31 -6.61 3.35 -3.55
C PHE A 31 -7.48 4.61 -3.47
N CYS A 32 -7.19 5.53 -2.53
CA CYS A 32 -7.93 6.78 -2.37
C CYS A 32 -7.76 7.70 -3.58
N ILE A 33 -6.54 7.80 -4.11
CA ILE A 33 -6.27 8.61 -5.31
C ILE A 33 -6.98 7.97 -6.51
N GLY A 34 -6.85 6.66 -6.70
CA GLY A 34 -7.49 5.94 -7.80
C GLY A 34 -9.01 6.03 -7.77
N SER A 35 -9.64 5.93 -6.59
CA SER A 35 -11.10 6.07 -6.45
C SER A 35 -11.58 7.49 -6.78
N SER A 36 -10.83 8.51 -6.37
CA SER A 36 -11.15 9.90 -6.73
C SER A 36 -11.09 10.13 -8.24
N LEU A 37 -10.07 9.60 -8.91
CA LEU A 37 -9.93 9.68 -10.37
C LEU A 37 -10.98 8.83 -11.11
N ALA A 38 -11.40 7.71 -10.52
CA ALA A 38 -12.50 6.90 -11.06
C ALA A 38 -13.84 7.64 -11.00
N MET A 39 -14.08 8.47 -9.97
CA MET A 39 -15.25 9.36 -9.93
C MET A 39 -15.18 10.43 -11.03
N VAL A 40 -14.00 11.00 -11.29
CA VAL A 40 -13.79 11.94 -12.41
C VAL A 40 -14.04 11.24 -13.75
N LEU A 41 -13.59 9.99 -13.90
CA LEU A 41 -13.82 9.19 -15.11
C LEU A 41 -15.31 9.02 -15.45
N LEU A 42 -16.20 8.96 -14.45
CA LEU A 42 -17.65 8.85 -14.69
C LEU A 42 -18.24 10.07 -15.39
N GLY A 43 -17.64 11.25 -15.20
CA GLY A 43 -18.03 12.49 -15.87
C GLY A 43 -17.12 12.89 -17.04
N ALA A 44 -16.11 12.08 -17.37
CA ALA A 44 -15.17 12.37 -18.44
C ALA A 44 -15.62 11.73 -19.77
N GLU A 45 -15.29 12.37 -20.89
CA GLU A 45 -15.56 11.85 -22.22
C GLU A 45 -14.31 11.93 -23.12
N GLY A 46 -14.37 11.25 -24.26
CA GLY A 46 -13.32 11.27 -25.29
C GLY A 46 -11.92 10.94 -24.75
N ASN A 47 -10.94 11.76 -25.14
CA ASN A 47 -9.53 11.56 -24.80
C ASN A 47 -9.27 11.57 -23.28
N THR A 48 -10.02 12.39 -22.52
CA THR A 48 -9.87 12.46 -21.06
C THR A 48 -10.28 11.15 -20.41
N ALA A 49 -11.42 10.59 -20.81
CA ALA A 49 -11.87 9.30 -20.31
C ALA A 49 -10.89 8.17 -20.67
N MET A 50 -10.34 8.19 -21.89
CA MET A 50 -9.34 7.21 -22.32
C MET A 50 -8.05 7.29 -21.50
N ALA A 51 -7.52 8.51 -21.27
CA ALA A 51 -6.32 8.73 -20.49
C ALA A 51 -6.48 8.26 -19.03
N LEU A 52 -7.59 8.62 -18.38
CA LEU A 52 -7.88 8.19 -17.00
C LEU A 52 -8.01 6.67 -16.91
N ARG A 53 -8.73 6.06 -17.85
CA ARG A 53 -8.91 4.61 -17.90
C ARG A 53 -7.59 3.86 -18.11
N GLN A 54 -6.66 4.45 -18.87
CA GLN A 54 -5.31 3.95 -19.06
C GLN A 54 -4.45 4.08 -17.81
N ALA A 55 -4.39 5.26 -17.22
CA ALA A 55 -3.60 5.49 -16.01
C ALA A 55 -4.03 4.57 -14.86
N LEU A 56 -5.34 4.32 -14.71
CA LEU A 56 -5.89 3.50 -13.64
C LEU A 56 -5.90 1.99 -13.94
N TYR A 57 -5.34 1.53 -15.07
CA TYR A 57 -5.35 0.11 -15.47
C TYR A 57 -6.76 -0.51 -15.48
N LEU A 58 -7.78 0.25 -15.88
CA LEU A 58 -9.18 -0.19 -15.88
C LEU A 58 -9.60 -0.80 -17.22
N TRP A 59 -8.65 -1.24 -18.05
CA TRP A 59 -8.92 -1.79 -19.38
C TRP A 59 -9.74 -3.08 -19.29
N GLY A 60 -10.75 -3.21 -20.15
CA GLY A 60 -11.65 -4.38 -20.15
C GLY A 60 -12.59 -4.46 -18.94
N LEU A 61 -12.90 -3.33 -18.28
CA LEU A 61 -14.07 -3.18 -17.41
C LEU A 61 -15.09 -2.29 -18.13
N HIS A 62 -16.37 -2.63 -18.13
CA HIS A 62 -17.37 -1.73 -18.70
C HIS A 62 -17.45 -0.44 -17.85
N PRO A 63 -17.69 0.76 -18.42
CA PRO A 63 -17.79 2.01 -17.61
C PRO A 63 -18.78 1.90 -16.45
N GLN A 64 -19.88 1.17 -16.66
CA GLN A 64 -20.90 0.91 -15.64
C GLN A 64 -20.43 -0.11 -14.57
N GLU A 65 -19.36 -0.86 -14.80
CA GLU A 65 -18.82 -1.81 -13.83
C GLU A 65 -17.73 -1.19 -12.96
N VAL A 66 -17.09 -0.10 -13.42
CA VAL A 66 -15.98 0.54 -12.69
C VAL A 66 -16.43 0.99 -11.30
N HIS A 67 -17.56 1.69 -11.21
CA HIS A 67 -18.06 2.20 -9.93
C HIS A 67 -18.53 1.07 -9.01
N LEU A 68 -19.15 0.01 -9.55
CA LEU A 68 -19.51 -1.19 -8.79
C LEU A 68 -18.27 -1.90 -8.24
N ALA A 69 -17.22 -2.02 -9.05
CA ALA A 69 -15.98 -2.66 -8.63
C ALA A 69 -15.25 -1.87 -7.52
N TYR A 70 -15.31 -0.52 -7.56
CA TYR A 70 -14.83 0.31 -6.45
C TYR A 70 -15.73 0.20 -5.22
N HIS A 71 -17.05 0.16 -5.39
CA HIS A 71 -17.99 -0.02 -4.29
C HIS A 71 -17.72 -1.34 -3.55
N ASP A 72 -17.60 -2.45 -4.29
CA ASP A 72 -17.29 -3.77 -3.72
C ASP A 72 -15.96 -3.75 -2.95
N LEU A 73 -14.94 -3.08 -3.49
CA LEU A 73 -13.64 -2.95 -2.84
C LEU A 73 -13.72 -2.10 -1.57
N ILE A 74 -14.43 -0.97 -1.59
CA ILE A 74 -14.68 -0.12 -0.41
C ILE A 74 -15.43 -0.92 0.66
N ALA A 75 -16.50 -1.61 0.28
CA ALA A 75 -17.30 -2.40 1.22
C ALA A 75 -16.47 -3.54 1.84
N HIS A 76 -15.68 -4.24 1.02
CA HIS A 76 -14.80 -5.30 1.51
C HIS A 76 -13.71 -4.78 2.45
N LEU A 77 -13.09 -3.63 2.13
CA LEU A 77 -12.14 -2.99 3.04
C LEU A 77 -12.83 -2.52 4.31
N GLY A 78 -13.97 -1.82 4.22
CA GLY A 78 -14.72 -1.33 5.38
C GLY A 78 -15.10 -2.44 6.35
N LEU A 79 -15.67 -3.55 5.86
CA LEU A 79 -16.03 -4.70 6.70
C LEU A 79 -14.82 -5.31 7.41
N ASN A 80 -13.68 -5.41 6.74
CA ASN A 80 -12.47 -5.99 7.33
C ASN A 80 -11.64 -4.98 8.15
N LEU A 81 -11.92 -3.69 8.03
CA LEU A 81 -11.30 -2.63 8.81
C LEU A 81 -12.18 -2.20 10.00
N THR A 82 -13.44 -2.64 10.10
CA THR A 82 -14.37 -2.26 11.18
C THR A 82 -13.89 -2.47 12.64
N PRO A 83 -12.96 -3.39 12.99
CA PRO A 83 -12.35 -3.38 14.32
C PRO A 83 -11.58 -2.08 14.63
N LEU A 84 -11.23 -1.30 13.60
CA LEU A 84 -10.60 0.02 13.73
C LEU A 84 -11.61 1.13 14.01
N ASP A 85 -12.92 0.95 13.80
CA ASP A 85 -13.91 2.04 13.97
C ASP A 85 -14.01 2.55 15.42
N GLU A 86 -13.84 1.67 16.43
CA GLU A 86 -13.71 2.09 17.83
C GLU A 86 -12.44 2.93 18.07
N VAL A 87 -11.35 2.62 17.36
CA VAL A 87 -10.08 3.38 17.42
C VAL A 87 -10.25 4.73 16.70
N PHE A 88 -10.93 4.77 15.55
CA PHE A 88 -11.23 5.98 14.79
C PHE A 88 -12.09 6.97 15.59
N LEU A 89 -13.13 6.51 16.29
CA LEU A 89 -13.99 7.38 17.12
C LEU A 89 -13.26 7.94 18.33
N THR A 90 -12.32 7.18 18.90
CA THR A 90 -11.49 7.63 20.02
C THR A 90 -10.44 8.65 19.57
N ALA A 91 -9.81 8.42 18.41
CA ALA A 91 -8.83 9.33 17.81
C ALA A 91 -9.45 10.67 17.35
N LYS A 92 -10.71 10.67 16.94
CA LYS A 92 -11.45 11.88 16.52
C LYS A 92 -11.90 12.76 17.69
N ARG A 93 -12.02 12.20 18.91
CA ARG A 93 -12.36 12.97 20.13
C ARG A 93 -11.16 13.64 20.77
N ALA A 94 -9.93 13.23 20.45
CA ALA A 94 -8.71 13.71 21.11
C ALA A 94 -8.07 14.96 20.45
N HIS A 95 -8.46 15.34 19.24
CA HIS A 95 -7.87 16.49 18.56
C HIS A 95 -8.90 17.20 17.69
N GLY A 96 -9.21 18.44 18.07
CA GLY A 96 -9.94 19.39 17.23
C GLY A 96 -9.08 19.79 16.04
N ASP A 97 -9.76 20.04 14.91
CA ASP A 97 -9.27 20.65 13.67
C ASP A 97 -7.84 20.27 13.28
N ASP A 98 -7.74 19.27 12.39
CA ASP A 98 -6.88 19.28 11.21
C ASP A 98 -7.20 18.03 10.38
N ASN A 99 -7.23 18.18 9.05
CA ASN A 99 -7.51 17.14 8.04
C ASN A 99 -6.43 16.02 8.02
N VAL A 100 -6.29 15.28 9.11
CA VAL A 100 -5.39 14.12 9.19
C VAL A 100 -6.16 12.88 8.78
N LEU A 101 -5.84 12.37 7.59
CA LEU A 101 -6.22 11.04 7.17
C LEU A 101 -5.48 10.02 8.07
N LYS A 102 -6.01 9.74 9.27
CA LYS A 102 -5.56 8.65 10.14
C LYS A 102 -6.02 7.29 9.59
N ILE A 103 -5.69 6.99 8.34
CA ILE A 103 -5.47 5.60 7.99
C ILE A 103 -4.06 5.31 8.48
N ILE A 104 -3.86 4.11 8.99
CA ILE A 104 -2.60 3.56 9.49
C ILE A 104 -2.47 3.73 11.01
N ASP A 105 -2.84 2.68 11.74
CA ASP A 105 -2.22 2.39 13.04
C ASP A 105 -0.74 2.07 12.77
N ASN A 106 0.05 3.13 12.59
CA ASN A 106 1.51 3.20 12.57
C ASN A 106 2.26 2.48 11.42
N ILE A 107 2.49 3.21 10.32
CA ILE A 107 3.69 3.04 9.48
C ILE A 107 4.62 4.17 9.93
N TYR A 108 5.45 3.88 10.95
CA TYR A 108 6.56 4.77 11.29
C TYR A 108 7.72 4.44 10.36
N ILE A 109 7.88 5.23 9.30
CA ILE A 109 9.19 5.37 8.66
C ILE A 109 9.58 6.83 8.86
N GLN A 110 10.27 7.08 9.96
CA GLN A 110 10.84 8.37 10.31
C GLN A 110 12.35 8.22 10.31
N ARG A 111 13.07 9.05 9.56
CA ARG A 111 14.50 9.24 9.83
C ARG A 111 14.59 9.95 11.20
N HIS A 112 15.37 9.39 12.12
CA HIS A 112 15.72 9.93 13.46
C HIS A 112 14.77 9.66 14.65
N PHE A 113 13.91 8.64 14.63
CA PHE A 113 13.21 8.20 15.85
C PHE A 113 13.23 6.68 16.04
N ALA A 114 13.48 6.23 17.26
CA ALA A 114 13.47 4.82 17.63
C ALA A 114 12.02 4.31 17.74
N VAL A 115 11.68 3.29 16.95
CA VAL A 115 10.38 2.61 17.04
C VAL A 115 10.47 1.53 18.13
N HIS A 116 9.87 1.80 19.30
CA HIS A 116 9.83 0.84 20.40
C HIS A 116 8.66 -0.13 20.21
N TYR A 117 8.88 -1.23 19.50
CA TYR A 117 7.87 -2.29 19.34
C TYR A 117 8.00 -3.32 20.47
N PRO A 118 7.01 -3.53 21.34
CA PRO A 118 7.08 -4.56 22.39
C PRO A 118 6.95 -6.00 21.85
N TYR A 119 6.80 -6.19 20.54
CA TYR A 119 6.65 -7.50 19.90
C TYR A 119 7.93 -7.97 19.21
N GLN A 120 8.97 -8.24 20.00
CA GLN A 120 10.26 -8.76 19.53
C GLN A 120 10.22 -10.22 19.05
N PHE A 121 9.08 -10.92 19.17
CA PHE A 121 8.99 -12.37 18.95
C PHE A 121 7.71 -12.84 18.23
N LEU A 122 7.21 -12.06 17.26
CA LEU A 122 6.12 -12.54 16.41
C LEU A 122 6.65 -13.39 15.25
N LEU A 123 5.98 -14.51 15.00
CA LEU A 123 6.18 -15.33 13.82
C LEU A 123 5.81 -14.48 12.59
N ASN A 124 6.82 -13.89 11.96
CA ASN A 124 6.63 -13.04 10.79
C ASN A 124 6.91 -13.85 9.51
N ARG A 125 6.22 -13.48 8.43
CA ARG A 125 6.52 -14.02 7.11
C ARG A 125 7.71 -13.25 6.54
N TYR A 126 8.68 -13.99 6.04
CA TYR A 126 9.96 -13.49 5.59
C TYR A 126 10.30 -14.10 4.23
N GLY A 127 10.85 -13.32 3.32
CA GLY A 127 11.35 -13.80 2.04
C GLY A 127 12.56 -13.00 1.58
N VAL A 128 13.44 -13.64 0.80
CA VAL A 128 14.51 -12.96 0.05
C VAL A 128 14.14 -13.05 -1.42
N HIS A 129 14.36 -11.96 -2.15
CA HIS A 129 14.05 -11.88 -3.56
C HIS A 129 15.29 -11.47 -4.36
N ASP A 130 15.97 -12.47 -4.91
CA ASP A 130 17.28 -12.32 -5.56
C ASP A 130 17.28 -11.30 -6.71
N TYR A 131 16.25 -11.31 -7.56
CA TYR A 131 16.19 -10.41 -8.73
C TYR A 131 16.06 -8.92 -8.37
N LEU A 132 15.47 -8.62 -7.20
CA LEU A 132 15.33 -7.25 -6.68
C LEU A 132 16.42 -6.94 -5.65
N ASN A 133 17.28 -7.91 -5.35
CA ASN A 133 18.25 -7.88 -4.27
C ASN A 133 17.68 -7.28 -2.97
N CYS A 134 16.52 -7.77 -2.53
CA CYS A 134 15.85 -7.25 -1.35
C CYS A 134 15.33 -8.36 -0.44
N THR A 135 15.20 -8.01 0.83
CA THR A 135 14.56 -8.79 1.86
C THR A 135 13.16 -8.25 2.13
N ALA A 136 12.16 -9.12 2.14
CA ALA A 136 10.78 -8.78 2.44
C ALA A 136 10.39 -9.31 3.82
N VAL A 137 9.73 -8.46 4.62
CA VAL A 137 9.23 -8.82 5.96
C VAL A 137 7.78 -8.37 6.07
N GLU A 138 6.91 -9.29 6.48
CA GLU A 138 5.51 -9.00 6.80
C GLU A 138 5.36 -8.70 8.30
N VAL A 139 4.74 -7.54 8.59
CA VAL A 139 4.36 -7.12 9.94
C VAL A 139 2.83 -7.09 10.00
N PRO A 140 2.18 -8.09 10.62
CA PRO A 140 0.73 -8.10 10.74
C PRO A 140 0.26 -7.01 11.71
N PHE A 141 -0.81 -6.30 11.35
CA PHE A 141 -1.50 -5.41 12.30
C PHE A 141 -2.45 -6.19 13.20
N ARG A 142 -2.99 -5.50 14.20
CA ARG A 142 -3.97 -6.06 15.12
C ARG A 142 -5.19 -6.58 14.34
N GLY A 143 -5.61 -7.80 14.67
CA GLY A 143 -6.74 -8.48 14.01
C GLY A 143 -6.34 -9.36 12.82
N GLY A 144 -5.10 -9.29 12.31
CA GLY A 144 -4.59 -10.21 11.30
C GLY A 144 -5.20 -10.09 9.89
N LEU A 145 -6.08 -9.09 9.68
CA LEU A 145 -6.75 -8.84 8.39
C LEU A 145 -5.91 -7.99 7.43
N ILE A 146 -5.01 -7.17 7.97
CA ILE A 146 -4.10 -6.32 7.20
C ILE A 146 -2.67 -6.49 7.74
N SER A 147 -1.70 -6.31 6.86
CA SER A 147 -0.28 -6.34 7.19
C SER A 147 0.50 -5.28 6.42
N LEU A 148 1.61 -4.85 7.00
CA LEU A 148 2.63 -4.06 6.33
C LEU A 148 3.68 -5.00 5.76
N VAL A 149 4.01 -4.86 4.48
CA VAL A 149 5.15 -5.54 3.87
C VAL A 149 6.27 -4.53 3.69
N ALA A 150 7.35 -4.71 4.46
CA ALA A 150 8.57 -3.93 4.32
C ALA A 150 9.49 -4.62 3.31
N LEU A 151 9.91 -3.90 2.28
CA LEU A 151 10.96 -4.32 1.36
C LEU A 151 12.25 -3.57 1.69
N LEU A 152 13.29 -4.32 2.02
CA LEU A 152 14.58 -3.80 2.48
C LEU A 152 15.63 -4.18 1.42
N PRO A 153 16.18 -3.24 0.65
CA PRO A 153 17.28 -3.56 -0.25
C PRO A 153 18.48 -4.09 0.56
N ASN A 154 19.16 -5.10 0.05
CA ASN A 154 20.32 -5.68 0.72
C ASN A 154 21.56 -4.79 0.60
N ASP A 155 21.57 -3.87 -0.38
CA ASP A 155 22.63 -2.88 -0.61
C ASP A 155 22.14 -1.46 -0.28
N PRO A 156 22.99 -0.57 0.29
CA PRO A 156 22.63 0.82 0.59
C PRO A 156 22.17 1.62 -0.63
N GLU A 157 22.71 1.31 -1.82
CA GLU A 157 22.35 1.96 -3.10
C GLU A 157 21.24 1.17 -3.84
N GLY A 158 20.73 0.09 -3.25
CA GLY A 158 19.78 -0.83 -3.88
C GLY A 158 18.36 -0.26 -4.04
N MET A 159 18.06 0.90 -3.46
CA MET A 159 16.73 1.51 -3.55
C MET A 159 16.37 1.84 -5.00
N ALA A 160 17.27 2.48 -5.76
CA ALA A 160 17.02 2.82 -7.17
C ALA A 160 16.66 1.58 -8.02
N MET A 161 17.29 0.43 -7.74
CA MET A 161 16.95 -0.84 -8.41
C MET A 161 15.55 -1.31 -8.03
N LEU A 162 15.21 -1.24 -6.75
CA LEU A 162 13.92 -1.66 -6.24
C LEU A 162 12.79 -0.83 -6.88
N GLU A 163 12.94 0.49 -6.90
CA GLU A 163 11.95 1.44 -7.45
C GLU A 163 11.71 1.24 -8.95
N THR A 164 12.80 1.04 -9.70
CA THR A 164 12.72 0.84 -11.16
C THR A 164 12.14 -0.52 -11.51
N ARG A 165 12.38 -1.56 -10.72
CA ARG A 165 12.00 -2.94 -11.07
C ARG A 165 10.74 -3.48 -10.39
N ILE A 166 10.26 -2.86 -9.31
CA ILE A 166 9.07 -3.32 -8.60
C ILE A 166 7.81 -3.28 -9.49
N SER A 167 6.89 -4.21 -9.33
CA SER A 167 5.61 -4.20 -10.06
C SER A 167 4.54 -4.88 -9.23
N ALA A 168 3.26 -4.70 -9.59
CA ALA A 168 2.17 -5.38 -8.88
C ALA A 168 2.32 -6.91 -8.93
N GLN A 169 2.80 -7.44 -10.05
CA GLN A 169 3.10 -8.87 -10.18
C GLN A 169 4.24 -9.28 -9.26
N ARG A 170 5.36 -8.55 -9.26
CA ARG A 170 6.51 -8.90 -8.42
C ARG A 170 6.21 -8.79 -6.93
N LEU A 171 5.44 -7.79 -6.51
CA LEU A 171 4.94 -7.71 -5.13
C LEU A 171 4.15 -8.97 -4.77
N THR A 172 3.27 -9.42 -5.67
CA THR A 172 2.50 -10.65 -5.47
C THR A 172 3.41 -11.88 -5.37
N ASP A 173 4.43 -11.97 -6.24
CA ASP A 173 5.40 -13.07 -6.24
C ASP A 173 6.21 -13.09 -4.93
N ILE A 174 6.69 -11.93 -4.49
CA ILE A 174 7.39 -11.76 -3.20
C ILE A 174 6.49 -12.25 -2.07
N ILE A 175 5.26 -11.73 -1.98
CA ILE A 175 4.32 -12.07 -0.90
C ILE A 175 4.03 -13.57 -0.89
N ASN A 176 3.87 -14.20 -2.05
CA ASN A 176 3.60 -15.64 -2.13
C ASN A 176 4.84 -16.50 -1.79
N SER A 177 6.04 -15.98 -2.02
CA SER A 177 7.30 -16.66 -1.70
C SER A 177 7.67 -16.62 -0.20
N MET A 178 7.10 -15.68 0.56
CA MET A 178 7.44 -15.49 1.98
C MET A 178 6.99 -16.67 2.86
N GLN A 179 7.91 -17.12 3.72
CA GLN A 179 7.71 -18.23 4.66
C GLN A 179 7.72 -17.73 6.10
N VAL A 180 6.94 -18.39 6.97
CA VAL A 180 6.94 -18.08 8.40
C VAL A 180 8.28 -18.49 9.00
N LYS A 181 9.02 -17.53 9.54
CA LYS A 181 10.31 -17.78 10.19
C LYS A 181 10.43 -16.89 11.42
N ARG A 182 11.04 -17.40 12.50
CA ARG A 182 11.46 -16.54 13.61
C ARG A 182 12.59 -15.65 13.11
N VAL A 183 12.32 -14.37 13.03
CA VAL A 183 13.28 -13.34 12.63
C VAL A 183 13.36 -12.29 13.73
N ASN A 184 14.58 -11.98 14.16
CA ASN A 184 14.81 -10.84 15.02
C ASN A 184 14.74 -9.59 14.15
N PHE A 185 13.58 -8.93 14.18
CA PHE A 185 13.41 -7.66 13.50
C PHE A 185 13.97 -6.55 14.38
N GLN A 186 15.12 -6.00 13.98
CA GLN A 186 15.74 -4.86 14.64
C GLN A 186 15.79 -3.70 13.65
N VAL A 187 14.97 -2.69 13.90
CA VAL A 187 15.10 -1.40 13.22
C VAL A 187 16.16 -0.63 13.99
N SER A 188 17.38 -0.67 13.47
CA SER A 188 18.50 0.10 14.00
C SER A 188 18.72 1.28 13.05
N LEU A 189 18.69 2.49 13.58
CA LEU A 189 19.15 3.69 12.89
C LEU A 189 20.57 4.01 13.37
#